data_AF-A0A742LQ88-F1
#
_entry.id   AF-A0A742LQ88-F1
#
_cell.length_a   1.000
_cell.length_b   1.000
_cell.length_c   1.000
_cell.angle_alpha   90.00
_cell.angle_beta   90.00
_cell.angle_gamma   90.00
#
_symmetry.space_group_name_H-M   'P 1'
#
loop_
_entity.id
_entity.type
_entity.pdbx_description
1 polymer ?
#
loop_
_entity_poly.entity_id
_entity_poly.type
_entity_poly.pdbx_seq_one_letter_code
_entity_poly.pdbx_strand_id
1 'polypeptide(L)'
;MTADISYQIERYCFTEISEPARLNRQWANVLQMCREQQAGSEERVRLALLNVDYVTSFELPFRLLLLRAPQLIAAVRERETLSQKNVLFNGKRYGCVYSMKTDISTVP
;
A
#
# COMPACT_ATOMS: atom_id res chain seq x y z
N MET A 1 6.68 -34.88 -10.56
CA MET A 1 5.97 -34.38 -9.36
C MET A 1 6.62 -33.06 -8.96
N THR A 2 6.12 -31.93 -9.47
CA THR A 2 6.56 -30.60 -9.04
C THR A 2 5.81 -30.29 -7.75
N ALA A 3 6.50 -30.39 -6.61
CA ALA A 3 5.93 -29.93 -5.34
C ALA A 3 5.68 -28.43 -5.47
N ASP A 4 4.42 -28.03 -5.37
CA ASP A 4 4.03 -26.63 -5.42
C ASP A 4 4.36 -26.00 -4.07
N ILE A 5 5.55 -25.44 -3.96
CA ILE A 5 6.04 -24.86 -2.70
C ILE A 5 5.41 -23.47 -2.55
N SER A 6 4.27 -23.42 -1.87
CA SER A 6 3.63 -22.17 -1.48
C SER A 6 4.36 -21.56 -0.27
N TYR A 7 5.23 -20.58 -0.52
CA TYR A 7 5.86 -19.77 0.53
C TYR A 7 4.87 -18.74 1.06
N GLN A 8 4.49 -18.84 2.34
CA GLN A 8 3.73 -17.80 3.03
C GLN A 8 4.71 -16.84 3.74
N ILE A 9 5.01 -15.70 3.10
CA ILE A 9 6.06 -14.75 3.52
C ILE A 9 5.57 -13.75 4.60
N GLU A 10 4.27 -13.77 4.94
CA GLU A 10 3.64 -12.81 5.86
C GLU A 10 3.90 -13.16 7.34
N ARG A 11 5.17 -13.10 7.79
CA ARG A 11 5.51 -13.35 9.21
C ARG A 11 5.20 -12.15 10.12
N TYR A 12 5.13 -10.94 9.56
CA TYR A 12 4.92 -9.72 10.32
C TYR A 12 3.97 -8.77 9.57
N CYS A 13 2.90 -8.34 10.24
CA CYS A 13 2.06 -7.24 9.81
C CYS A 13 2.50 -5.98 10.57
N PHE A 14 2.85 -4.92 9.84
CA PHE A 14 3.24 -3.65 10.44
C PHE A 14 2.07 -2.67 10.30
N THR A 15 1.52 -2.26 11.43
CA THR A 15 0.45 -1.27 11.53
C THR A 15 0.92 -0.09 12.38
N GLU A 16 0.40 1.10 12.11
CA GLU A 16 0.64 2.25 13.00
C GLU A 16 -0.11 2.03 14.32
N ILE A 17 0.46 2.44 15.46
CA ILE A 17 -0.17 2.26 16.78
C ILE A 17 -1.51 3.00 16.86
N SER A 18 -1.60 4.17 16.23
CA SER A 18 -2.79 5.01 16.12
C SER A 18 -3.67 4.68 14.90
N GLU A 19 -3.40 3.60 14.18
CA GLU A 19 -4.09 3.31 12.94
C GLU A 19 -5.60 3.07 13.19
N PRO A 20 -6.49 3.77 12.46
CA PRO A 20 -7.92 3.53 12.57
C PRO A 20 -8.26 2.08 12.20
N ALA A 21 -9.14 1.44 12.99
CA ALA A 21 -9.61 0.08 12.71
C ALA A 21 -10.19 -0.09 11.29
N ARG A 22 -10.71 0.99 10.71
CA ARG A 22 -11.18 1.03 9.31
C ARG A 22 -10.05 0.78 8.31
N LEU A 23 -8.88 1.39 8.50
CA LEU A 23 -7.73 1.25 7.60
C LEU A 23 -7.20 -0.19 7.65
N ASN A 24 -7.13 -0.78 8.84
CA ASN A 24 -6.79 -2.20 9.01
C ASN A 24 -7.72 -3.14 8.22
N ARG A 25 -9.04 -2.89 8.23
CA ARG A 25 -10.00 -3.67 7.43
C ARG A 25 -9.79 -3.48 5.93
N GLN A 26 -9.54 -2.24 5.48
CA GLN A 26 -9.25 -1.96 4.06
C GLN A 26 -8.00 -2.71 3.59
N TRP A 27 -6.94 -2.70 4.40
CA TRP A 27 -5.72 -3.44 4.09
C TRP A 27 -5.91 -4.96 4.06
N ALA A 28 -6.70 -5.51 4.99
CA ALA A 28 -7.05 -6.93 4.97
C ALA A 28 -7.79 -7.31 3.67
N ASN A 29 -8.73 -6.47 3.24
CA ASN A 29 -9.45 -6.67 1.98
C ASN A 29 -8.51 -6.60 0.78
N VAL A 30 -7.60 -5.63 0.73
CA VAL A 30 -6.59 -5.52 -0.35
C VAL A 30 -5.73 -6.77 -0.42
N LEU A 31 -5.24 -7.26 0.72
CA LEU A 31 -4.43 -8.49 0.76
C LEU A 31 -5.19 -9.70 0.25
N GLN A 32 -6.47 -9.81 0.61
CA GLN A 32 -7.33 -10.86 0.08
C GLN A 32 -7.51 -10.75 -1.44
N MET A 33 -7.83 -9.55 -1.96
CA MET A 33 -7.96 -9.31 -3.40
C MET A 33 -6.67 -9.62 -4.15
N CYS A 34 -5.51 -9.24 -3.60
CA CYS A 34 -4.21 -9.52 -4.20
C CYS A 34 -3.96 -11.03 -4.33
N ARG A 35 -4.41 -11.82 -3.35
CA ARG A 35 -4.30 -13.29 -3.37
C ARG A 35 -5.27 -13.90 -4.37
N GLU A 36 -6.54 -13.51 -4.35
CA GLU A 36 -7.58 -14.02 -5.24
C GLU A 36 -7.26 -13.77 -6.72
N GLN A 37 -6.73 -12.58 -7.02
CA GLN A 37 -6.41 -12.17 -8.40
C GLN A 37 -4.98 -12.56 -8.84
N GLN A 38 -4.21 -13.21 -7.96
CA GLN A 38 -2.77 -13.45 -8.17
C GLN A 38 -2.03 -12.18 -8.64
N ALA A 39 -2.34 -11.05 -8.01
CA ALA A 39 -1.91 -9.74 -8.46
C ALA A 39 -0.38 -9.61 -8.47
N GLY A 40 0.15 -9.10 -9.60
CA GLY A 40 1.56 -8.69 -9.72
C GLY A 40 1.88 -7.46 -8.87
N SER A 41 3.16 -7.09 -8.78
CA SER A 41 3.61 -5.99 -7.90
C SER A 41 2.96 -4.63 -8.21
N GLU A 42 2.80 -4.27 -9.47
CA GLU A 42 2.15 -3.02 -9.89
C GLU A 42 0.65 -3.05 -9.58
N GLU A 43 -0.03 -4.17 -9.88
CA GLU A 43 -1.46 -4.31 -9.61
C GLU A 43 -1.76 -4.29 -8.11
N ARG A 44 -0.88 -4.85 -7.27
CA ARG A 44 -0.99 -4.73 -5.81
C ARG A 44 -1.01 -3.26 -5.36
N VAL A 45 -0.12 -2.43 -5.89
CA VAL A 45 -0.11 -0.98 -5.59
C VAL A 45 -1.40 -0.33 -6.02
N ARG A 46 -1.86 -0.64 -7.24
CA ARG A 46 -3.11 -0.12 -7.78
C ARG A 46 -4.31 -0.50 -6.92
N LEU A 47 -4.43 -1.78 -6.55
CA LEU A 47 -5.48 -2.29 -5.66
C LEU A 47 -5.47 -1.58 -4.30
N ALA A 48 -4.28 -1.34 -3.73
CA ALA A 48 -4.18 -0.60 -2.47
C ALA A 48 -4.67 0.85 -2.61
N LEU A 49 -4.26 1.54 -3.67
CA LEU A 49 -4.65 2.94 -3.90
C LEU A 49 -6.16 3.09 -4.20
N LEU A 50 -6.80 2.07 -4.76
CA LEU A 50 -8.24 2.05 -5.04
C LEU A 50 -9.10 1.72 -3.81
N ASN A 51 -8.59 0.92 -2.87
CA ASN A 51 -9.40 0.36 -1.78
C ASN A 51 -9.04 0.87 -0.39
N VAL A 52 -7.86 1.48 -0.23
CA VAL A 52 -7.45 2.12 1.02
C VAL A 52 -7.61 3.63 0.87
N ASP A 53 -8.13 4.29 1.90
CA ASP A 53 -8.36 5.73 1.84
C ASP A 53 -7.11 6.54 1.52
N TYR A 54 -5.98 6.12 2.06
CA TYR A 54 -4.66 6.66 1.78
C TYR A 54 -3.60 5.61 2.10
N VAL A 55 -2.44 5.78 1.47
CA VAL A 55 -1.33 4.85 1.58
C VAL A 55 -0.06 5.64 1.85
N THR A 56 0.71 5.23 2.85
CA THR A 56 2.00 5.86 3.16
C THR A 56 3.15 5.16 2.43
N SER A 57 4.16 5.94 2.04
CA SER A 57 5.39 5.41 1.43
C SER A 57 6.16 4.46 2.35
N PHE A 58 5.95 4.55 3.66
CA PHE A 58 6.59 3.68 4.64
C PHE A 58 5.88 2.35 4.79
N GLU A 59 4.55 2.31 4.88
CA GLU A 59 3.84 1.05 5.13
C GLU A 59 3.66 0.20 3.88
N LEU A 60 3.44 0.84 2.72
CA LEU A 60 3.06 0.17 1.48
C LEU A 60 4.03 -0.95 1.07
N PRO A 61 5.36 -0.75 1.11
CA PRO A 61 6.30 -1.80 0.72
C PRO A 61 6.21 -3.02 1.63
N PHE A 62 5.96 -2.81 2.93
CA PHE A 62 5.90 -3.90 3.91
C PHE A 62 4.55 -4.61 3.87
N ARG A 63 3.44 -3.88 3.74
CA ARG A 63 2.11 -4.49 3.70
C ARG A 63 1.93 -5.39 2.47
N LEU A 64 2.46 -4.98 1.31
CA LEU A 64 2.27 -5.72 0.06
C LEU A 64 3.50 -6.49 -0.41
N LEU A 65 4.55 -6.53 0.40
CA LEU A 65 5.84 -7.17 0.12
C LEU A 65 6.42 -6.73 -1.23
N LEU A 66 6.43 -5.41 -1.46
CA LEU A 66 6.84 -4.83 -2.73
C LEU A 66 8.34 -4.55 -2.74
N LEU A 67 8.99 -5.03 -3.79
CA LEU A 67 10.32 -4.57 -4.17
C LEU A 67 10.20 -3.31 -5.01
N ARG A 68 11.09 -2.33 -4.81
CA ARG A 68 11.14 -1.10 -5.62
C ARG A 68 9.80 -0.33 -5.61
N ALA A 69 9.16 -0.22 -4.44
CA ALA A 69 7.87 0.47 -4.31
C ALA A 69 7.84 1.91 -4.87
N PRO A 70 8.88 2.76 -4.71
CA PRO A 70 8.88 4.09 -5.35
C PRO A 70 8.73 4.03 -6.87
N GLN A 71 9.37 3.07 -7.53
CA GLN A 71 9.28 2.87 -8.98
C GLN A 71 7.89 2.38 -9.39
N LEU A 72 7.28 1.49 -8.61
CA LEU A 72 5.93 0.99 -8.86
C LEU A 72 4.88 2.11 -8.73
N ILE A 73 5.01 2.97 -7.70
CA ILE A 73 4.11 4.12 -7.53
C ILE A 73 4.26 5.10 -8.70
N ALA A 74 5.50 5.34 -9.16
CA ALA A 74 5.73 6.19 -10.33
C ALA A 74 5.03 5.63 -11.58
N ALA A 75 5.12 4.33 -11.82
CA ALA A 75 4.44 3.67 -12.93
C ALA A 75 2.90 3.79 -12.84
N VAL A 76 2.32 3.64 -11.65
CA VAL A 76 0.87 3.83 -11.46
C VAL A 76 0.47 5.29 -11.70
N ARG A 77 1.27 6.25 -11.25
CA ARG A 77 1.01 7.68 -11.46
C ARG A 77 1.04 8.12 -12.93
N GLU A 78 1.76 7.39 -13.79
CA GLU A 78 1.72 7.64 -15.23
C GLU A 78 0.38 7.23 -15.87
N ARG A 79 -0.38 6.35 -15.22
CA ARG A 79 -1.63 5.77 -15.75
C ARG A 79 -2.89 6.29 -15.06
N GLU A 80 -2.79 6.68 -13.79
CA GLU A 80 -3.92 7.10 -12.97
C GLU A 80 -3.65 8.44 -12.25
N THR A 81 -4.69 9.23 -12.02
CA THR A 81 -4.58 10.51 -11.31
C THR A 81 -4.34 10.28 -9.82
N LEU A 82 -3.06 10.25 -9.44
CA LEU A 82 -2.63 10.02 -8.07
C LEU A 82 -2.29 11.33 -7.36
N SER A 83 -3.00 11.62 -6.27
CA SER A 83 -2.67 12.75 -5.38
C SER A 83 -1.57 12.35 -4.42
N GLN A 84 -0.63 13.27 -4.15
CA GLN A 84 0.51 13.06 -3.26
C GLN A 84 0.69 14.24 -2.30
N LYS A 85 0.91 13.95 -1.02
CA LYS A 85 1.26 14.93 0.03
C LYS A 85 2.53 14.48 0.75
N ASN A 86 3.48 15.39 0.93
CA ASN A 86 4.68 15.13 1.73
C ASN A 86 4.34 15.23 3.21
N VAL A 87 4.81 14.27 4.01
CA VAL A 87 4.50 14.18 5.45
C VAL A 87 5.77 13.84 6.24
N LEU A 88 5.88 14.41 7.44
CA LEU A 88 6.92 14.09 8.41
C LEU A 88 6.41 13.02 9.39
N PHE A 89 6.94 11.81 9.27
CA PHE A 89 6.65 10.70 10.17
C PHE A 89 7.52 10.83 11.43
N ASN A 90 6.88 10.78 12.61
CA ASN A 90 7.51 10.90 13.92
C ASN A 90 8.41 12.14 14.06
N GLY A 91 8.09 13.23 13.34
CA GLY A 91 8.83 14.50 13.35
C GLY A 91 10.27 14.43 12.81
N LYS A 92 10.69 13.30 12.24
CA LYS A 92 12.09 13.09 11.81
C LYS A 92 12.25 12.47 10.42
N ARG A 93 11.28 11.68 9.97
CA ARG A 93 11.39 10.93 8.72
C ARG A 93 10.49 11.53 7.66
N TYR A 94 11.08 11.96 6.54
CA TYR A 94 10.30 12.39 5.40
C TYR A 94 9.70 11.19 4.67
N GLY A 95 8.40 11.28 4.38
CA GLY A 95 7.70 10.34 3.53
C GLY A 95 6.58 11.02 2.76
N CYS A 96 5.80 10.21 2.07
CA CYS A 96 4.70 10.65 1.23
C CYS A 96 3.44 9.87 1.57
N VAL A 97 2.31 10.55 1.45
CA VAL A 97 0.98 9.95 1.49
C VAL A 97 0.38 10.05 0.10
N TYR A 98 -0.17 8.94 -0.37
CA TYR A 98 -0.77 8.78 -1.68
C TYR A 98 -2.25 8.42 -1.54
N SER A 99 -3.10 8.96 -2.43
CA SER A 99 -4.51 8.59 -2.52
C SER A 99 -5.04 8.90 -3.91
N MET A 100 -6.04 8.13 -4.36
CA MET A 100 -6.79 8.44 -5.57
C MET A 100 -7.81 9.57 -5.38
N LYS A 101 -8.02 10.03 -4.13
CA LYS A 101 -8.88 11.19 -3.86
C LYS A 101 -8.17 12.47 -4.29
N THR A 102 -8.91 13.39 -4.90
CA THR A 102 -8.41 14.71 -5.30
C THR A 102 -8.07 15.60 -4.10
N ASP A 103 -8.84 15.51 -3.02
CA ASP A 103 -8.54 16.20 -1.77
C ASP A 103 -7.90 15.24 -0.77
N ILE A 104 -6.65 15.53 -0.42
CA ILE A 104 -5.85 14.80 0.56
C ILE A 104 -5.37 15.71 1.71
N SER A 105 -5.93 16.92 1.82
CA SER A 105 -5.55 17.89 2.86
C SER A 105 -5.87 17.36 4.26
N THR A 106 -7.02 16.69 4.40
CA THR A 106 -7.54 16.08 5.65
C THR A 106 -6.86 14.76 6.02
N VAL A 107 -5.98 14.24 5.17
CA VAL A 107 -5.25 13.00 5.44
C VAL A 107 -4.10 13.30 6.42
N PRO A 108 -3.90 12.45 7.46
CA PRO A 108 -2.90 12.67 8.51
C PRO A 108 -1.48 12.94 8.00
#